data_AF-A0A2K1ISP3-F1
#
_entry.id   AF-A0A2K1ISP3-F1
#
_cell.length_a   1.000
_cell.length_b   1.000
_cell.length_c   1.000
_cell.angle_alpha   90.00
_cell.angle_beta   90.00
_cell.angle_gamma   90.00
#
_symmetry.space_group_name_H-M   'P 1'
#
loop_
_entity.id
_entity.type
_entity.pdbx_description
1 polymer ?
#
loop_
_entity_poly.entity_id
_entity_poly.type
_entity_poly.pdbx_seq_one_letter_code
_entity_poly.pdbx_strand_id
1 'polypeptide(L)'
;MATLQRRRCPRILAHAGTIVMLLLLELLSPALSLVVNGTIFKGCSRECESRHCQDPIKLRYGKYCGIGYTGCESEVPCDGIDSCCKSHDICIGPNLENYVNRTCNDQLKKCVEKFQDSNMTQFNGSTCSASAIEEVIITSMNIATLGKSVGIPSSLPNTRSYTALVFNSFMVLLLGGW
;
A
#
# COMPACT_ATOMS: atom_id res chain seq x y z
N MET A 1 37.24 -57.67 15.83
CA MET A 1 36.79 -56.49 16.60
C MET A 1 37.50 -55.26 16.06
N ALA A 2 36.80 -54.36 15.37
CA ALA A 2 37.29 -53.02 15.03
C ALA A 2 36.07 -52.08 14.96
N THR A 3 35.93 -51.24 15.98
CA THR A 3 34.88 -50.21 16.08
C THR A 3 35.26 -49.00 15.23
N LEU A 4 34.47 -48.69 14.20
CA LEU A 4 34.55 -47.44 13.43
C LEU A 4 34.10 -46.26 14.33
N GLN A 5 35.06 -45.46 14.81
CA GLN A 5 34.75 -44.21 15.48
C GLN A 5 34.34 -43.13 14.47
N ARG A 6 33.06 -42.72 14.52
CA ARG A 6 32.53 -41.52 13.88
C ARG A 6 33.26 -40.29 14.42
N ARG A 7 34.08 -39.64 13.59
CA ARG A 7 34.66 -38.32 13.93
C ARG A 7 33.55 -37.27 13.94
N ARG A 8 33.25 -36.72 15.12
CA ARG A 8 32.38 -35.55 15.29
C ARG A 8 33.10 -34.33 14.71
N CYS A 9 32.50 -33.71 13.69
CA CYS A 9 32.96 -32.42 13.20
C CYS A 9 32.64 -31.34 14.27
N PRO A 10 33.60 -30.50 14.69
CA PRO A 10 33.37 -29.51 15.74
C PRO A 10 32.41 -28.41 15.24
N ARG A 11 31.35 -28.16 16.02
CA ARG A 11 30.30 -27.13 15.79
C ARG A 11 30.79 -25.67 15.82
N ILE A 12 32.10 -25.44 15.81
CA ILE A 12 32.72 -24.13 16.08
C ILE A 12 32.89 -23.30 14.79
N LEU A 13 33.00 -23.93 13.61
CA LEU A 13 33.10 -23.20 12.34
C LEU A 13 31.78 -22.57 11.86
N ALA A 14 30.63 -22.99 12.39
CA ALA A 14 29.33 -22.46 11.98
C ALA A 14 29.02 -21.06 12.56
N HIS A 15 29.68 -20.66 13.66
CA HIS A 15 29.38 -19.44 14.40
C HIS A 15 30.13 -18.21 13.85
N ALA A 16 31.33 -18.41 13.30
CA ALA A 16 32.10 -17.32 12.70
C ALA A 16 31.39 -16.73 11.45
N GLY A 17 30.80 -17.60 10.61
CA GLY A 17 30.05 -17.17 9.44
C GLY A 17 28.76 -16.42 9.77
N THR A 18 28.07 -16.79 10.87
CA THR A 18 26.85 -16.11 11.31
C THR A 18 27.14 -14.75 11.92
N ILE A 19 28.22 -14.61 12.70
CA ILE A 19 28.63 -13.33 13.28
C ILE A 19 29.08 -12.35 12.18
N VAL A 20 29.82 -12.82 11.17
CA VAL A 20 30.23 -11.99 10.03
C VAL A 20 29.03 -11.52 9.19
N MET A 21 28.03 -12.39 8.95
CA MET A 21 26.79 -12.00 8.26
C MET A 21 25.92 -11.03 9.07
N LEU A 22 25.87 -11.16 10.40
CA LEU A 22 25.17 -10.22 11.29
C LEU A 22 25.88 -8.85 11.32
N LEU A 23 27.21 -8.82 11.39
CA LEU A 23 27.99 -7.59 11.39
C LEU A 23 27.95 -6.85 10.04
N LEU A 24 27.87 -7.58 8.93
CA LEU A 24 27.64 -7.00 7.59
C LEU A 24 26.24 -6.38 7.44
N LEU A 25 25.23 -6.90 8.14
CA LEU A 25 23.87 -6.35 8.16
C LEU A 25 23.79 -5.02 8.91
N GLU A 26 24.53 -4.88 10.02
CA GLU A 26 24.60 -3.66 10.84
C GLU A 26 25.37 -2.53 10.13
N LEU A 27 26.35 -2.83 9.28
CA LEU A 27 27.15 -1.81 8.57
C LEU A 27 26.44 -1.21 7.34
N LEU A 28 25.39 -1.85 6.83
CA LEU A 28 24.53 -1.31 5.76
C LEU A 28 23.40 -0.40 6.29
N SER A 29 23.30 -0.25 7.62
CA SER A 29 22.16 0.40 8.28
C SER A 29 22.18 1.94 8.48
N PRO A 30 23.24 2.73 8.21
CA PRO A 30 23.12 4.18 8.42
C PRO A 30 22.22 4.87 7.37
N ALA A 31 21.83 4.18 6.28
CA ALA A 31 20.89 4.70 5.30
C ALA A 31 19.40 4.46 5.67
N LEU A 32 19.11 3.57 6.64
CA LEU A 32 17.73 3.15 6.93
C LEU A 32 17.02 4.07 7.93
N SER A 33 17.75 4.88 8.71
CA SER A 33 17.16 5.79 9.70
C SER A 33 16.48 7.03 9.11
N LEU A 34 16.73 7.38 7.84
CA LEU A 34 16.04 8.50 7.18
C LEU A 34 14.66 8.14 6.61
N VAL A 35 14.25 6.87 6.69
CA VAL A 35 12.93 6.40 6.21
C VAL A 35 11.93 6.21 7.37
N VAL A 36 12.35 6.52 8.60
CA VAL A 36 11.52 6.38 9.80
C VAL A 36 10.76 7.67 10.08
N ASN A 37 9.77 7.97 9.24
CA ASN A 37 8.54 8.57 9.76
C ASN A 37 7.35 8.00 9.00
N GLY A 38 6.60 7.15 9.69
CA GLY A 38 5.45 6.43 9.17
C GLY A 38 4.25 7.34 8.93
N THR A 39 4.36 8.26 7.98
CA THR A 39 3.21 8.90 7.35
C THR A 39 3.16 8.38 5.92
N ILE A 40 2.23 7.47 5.62
CA ILE A 40 1.94 7.08 4.22
C ILE A 40 1.60 8.33 3.38
N PHE A 41 1.14 9.40 4.03
CA PHE A 41 1.06 10.75 3.48
C PHE A 41 2.45 11.40 3.41
N LYS A 42 3.12 11.26 2.26
CA LYS A 42 4.23 12.16 1.89
C LYS A 42 3.63 13.48 1.41
N GLY A 43 3.30 14.36 2.36
CA GLY A 43 2.69 15.66 2.06
C GLY A 43 1.27 15.54 1.48
N CYS A 44 0.67 16.70 1.24
CA CYS A 44 -0.64 16.84 0.62
C CYS A 44 -0.49 17.53 -0.75
N SER A 45 -1.44 17.29 -1.66
CA SER A 45 -1.40 17.84 -3.02
C SER A 45 -2.09 19.20 -3.13
N ARG A 46 -1.54 20.07 -3.96
CA ARG A 46 -2.18 21.33 -4.41
C ARG A 46 -2.37 21.37 -5.92
N GLU A 47 -2.00 20.31 -6.62
CA GLU A 47 -1.96 20.25 -8.08
C GLU A 47 -2.91 19.18 -8.61
N CYS A 48 -3.54 19.45 -9.75
CA CYS A 48 -4.38 18.49 -10.43
C CYS A 48 -3.50 17.52 -11.23
N GLU A 49 -3.26 16.33 -10.67
CA GLU A 49 -2.48 15.29 -11.33
C GLU A 49 -3.35 14.38 -12.21
N SER A 50 -2.77 13.78 -13.25
CA SER A 50 -3.43 12.73 -14.05
C SER A 50 -2.41 11.65 -14.45
N ARG A 51 -1.80 11.00 -13.45
CA ARG A 51 -0.71 10.03 -13.63
C ARG A 51 -1.14 8.62 -13.24
N HIS A 52 -0.55 7.64 -13.93
CA HIS A 52 -0.76 6.21 -13.65
C HIS A 52 -2.24 5.78 -13.69
N CYS A 53 -2.98 6.28 -14.69
CA CYS A 53 -4.45 6.19 -14.80
C CYS A 53 -5.05 4.78 -14.67
N GLN A 54 -4.27 3.72 -14.95
CA GLN A 54 -4.71 2.32 -14.95
C GLN A 54 -4.00 1.48 -13.88
N ASP A 55 -3.14 2.09 -13.05
CA ASP A 55 -2.43 1.40 -11.97
C ASP A 55 -3.10 1.75 -10.63
N PRO A 56 -3.90 0.83 -10.03
CA PRO A 56 -4.62 1.10 -8.79
C PRO A 56 -3.72 1.46 -7.60
N ILE A 57 -2.45 1.04 -7.63
CA ILE A 57 -1.51 1.28 -6.54
C ILE A 57 -0.83 2.65 -6.70
N LYS A 58 -0.60 3.10 -7.94
CA LYS A 58 0.15 4.33 -8.23
C LYS A 58 -0.72 5.47 -8.75
N LEU A 59 -2.02 5.25 -8.93
CA LEU A 59 -2.94 6.25 -9.43
C LEU A 59 -2.80 7.56 -8.65
N ARG A 60 -2.64 8.65 -9.39
CA ARG A 60 -2.78 10.02 -8.89
C ARG A 60 -3.66 10.79 -9.84
N TYR A 61 -4.89 11.02 -9.44
CA TYR A 61 -5.86 11.77 -10.20
C TYR A 61 -6.41 12.93 -9.37
N GLY A 62 -6.47 14.11 -9.97
CA GLY A 62 -6.79 15.35 -9.27
C GLY A 62 -5.87 15.56 -8.07
N LYS A 63 -6.44 16.03 -6.96
CA LYS A 63 -5.73 16.22 -5.69
C LYS A 63 -6.00 15.10 -4.69
N TYR A 64 -7.06 14.33 -4.87
CA TYR A 64 -7.62 13.44 -3.83
C TYR A 64 -7.74 11.97 -4.26
N CYS A 65 -7.66 11.63 -5.54
CA CYS A 65 -7.79 10.23 -5.95
C CYS A 65 -6.43 9.52 -5.99
N GLY A 66 -6.15 8.71 -4.95
CA GLY A 66 -4.99 7.81 -4.92
C GLY A 66 -4.77 7.19 -3.54
N ILE A 67 -4.10 6.04 -3.48
CA ILE A 67 -3.83 5.39 -2.19
C ILE A 67 -2.81 6.21 -1.39
N GLY A 68 -3.23 6.70 -0.22
CA GLY A 68 -2.36 7.51 0.65
C GLY A 68 -1.99 8.88 0.05
N TYR A 69 -2.76 9.33 -0.93
CA TYR A 69 -2.61 10.60 -1.64
C TYR A 69 -3.87 11.42 -1.39
N THR A 70 -3.70 12.65 -0.90
CA THR A 70 -4.84 13.55 -0.62
C THR A 70 -4.45 15.00 -0.83
N GLY A 71 -5.44 15.87 -1.03
CA GLY A 71 -5.23 17.31 -1.21
C GLY A 71 -5.01 18.02 0.12
N CYS A 72 -4.34 19.17 0.07
CA CYS A 72 -4.11 19.99 1.26
C CYS A 72 -5.41 20.55 1.85
N GLU A 73 -5.33 21.01 3.09
CA GLU A 73 -6.42 21.73 3.72
C GLU A 73 -6.88 22.91 2.84
N SER A 74 -8.20 23.08 2.76
CA SER A 74 -8.87 24.11 1.94
C SER A 74 -8.71 23.98 0.42
N GLU A 75 -7.97 23.00 -0.10
CA GLU A 75 -7.88 22.81 -1.55
C GLU A 75 -9.25 22.40 -2.14
N VAL A 76 -9.60 23.00 -3.27
CA VAL A 76 -10.81 22.65 -4.02
C VAL A 76 -10.49 21.48 -4.95
N PRO A 77 -11.39 20.47 -5.07
CA PRO A 77 -11.25 19.40 -6.04
C PRO A 77 -11.13 19.92 -7.47
N CYS A 78 -10.41 19.19 -8.31
CA CYS A 78 -10.17 19.54 -9.70
C CYS A 78 -11.42 19.37 -10.57
N ASP A 79 -12.23 18.36 -10.30
CA ASP A 79 -13.50 18.08 -10.97
C ASP A 79 -14.45 17.24 -10.09
N GLY A 80 -15.52 16.71 -10.69
CA GLY A 80 -16.51 15.91 -9.96
C GLY A 80 -15.98 14.55 -9.49
N ILE A 81 -15.08 13.89 -10.23
CA ILE A 81 -14.44 12.63 -9.78
C ILE A 81 -13.55 12.93 -8.58
N ASP A 82 -12.72 13.96 -8.66
CA ASP A 82 -11.83 14.38 -7.58
C ASP A 82 -12.63 14.80 -6.32
N SER A 83 -13.82 15.37 -6.51
CA SER A 83 -14.74 15.69 -5.41
C SER A 83 -15.28 14.44 -4.71
N CYS A 84 -15.53 13.36 -5.46
CA CYS A 84 -15.89 12.07 -4.88
C CYS A 84 -14.75 11.53 -4.00
N CYS A 85 -13.52 11.58 -4.50
CA CYS A 85 -12.34 11.14 -3.75
C CYS A 85 -12.08 11.99 -2.50
N LYS A 86 -12.22 13.32 -2.57
CA LYS A 86 -12.13 14.19 -1.38
C LYS A 86 -13.12 13.78 -0.29
N SER A 87 -14.35 13.48 -0.68
CA SER A 87 -15.40 13.04 0.26
C SER A 87 -15.06 11.67 0.87
N HIS A 88 -14.47 10.77 0.08
CA HIS A 88 -14.00 9.47 0.56
C HIS A 88 -12.84 9.60 1.54
N ASP A 89 -11.82 10.39 1.23
CA ASP A 89 -10.67 10.66 2.11
C ASP A 89 -11.13 11.18 3.47
N ILE A 90 -12.07 12.12 3.49
CA ILE A 90 -12.67 12.64 4.72
C ILE A 90 -13.41 11.53 5.49
N CYS A 91 -14.15 10.67 4.78
CA CYS A 91 -14.92 9.58 5.38
C CYS A 91 -14.01 8.51 6.02
N ILE A 92 -12.92 8.13 5.37
CA ILE A 92 -12.01 7.09 5.86
C ILE A 92 -11.04 7.61 6.94
N GLY A 93 -10.81 8.92 6.97
CA GLY A 93 -9.97 9.58 7.96
C GLY A 93 -8.47 9.52 7.64
N PRO A 94 -7.63 10.11 8.51
CA PRO A 94 -6.19 10.15 8.32
C PRO A 94 -5.58 8.75 8.30
N ASN A 95 -4.40 8.62 7.69
CA ASN A 95 -3.62 7.38 7.65
C ASN A 95 -4.37 6.13 7.16
N LEU A 96 -5.43 6.30 6.37
CA LEU A 96 -6.28 5.21 5.88
C LEU A 96 -6.92 4.39 7.02
N GLU A 97 -7.16 4.99 8.19
CA GLU A 97 -7.66 4.26 9.37
C GLU A 97 -8.92 3.42 9.10
N ASN A 98 -9.85 3.95 8.28
CA ASN A 98 -11.12 3.30 7.99
C ASN A 98 -11.32 2.98 6.50
N TYR A 99 -10.26 2.77 5.70
CA TYR A 99 -10.44 2.59 4.25
C TYR A 99 -11.24 1.33 3.84
N VAL A 100 -11.43 0.37 4.74
CA VAL A 100 -12.33 -0.80 4.53
C VAL A 100 -13.77 -0.55 4.99
N ASN A 101 -14.12 0.69 5.35
CA ASN A 101 -15.47 1.07 5.71
C ASN A 101 -16.39 0.92 4.48
N ARG A 102 -17.36 -0.01 4.57
CA ARG A 102 -18.30 -0.29 3.48
C ARG A 102 -19.12 0.94 3.09
N THR A 103 -19.56 1.74 4.06
CA THR A 103 -20.34 2.95 3.78
C THR A 103 -19.53 3.95 2.97
N CYS A 104 -18.28 4.25 3.37
CA CYS A 104 -17.41 5.15 2.61
C CYS A 104 -17.15 4.61 1.19
N ASN A 105 -16.82 3.32 1.08
CA ASN A 105 -16.49 2.69 -0.21
C ASN A 105 -17.70 2.61 -1.16
N ASP A 106 -18.89 2.31 -0.64
CA ASP A 106 -20.12 2.29 -1.43
C ASP A 106 -20.58 3.68 -1.85
N GLN A 107 -20.35 4.70 -1.01
CA GLN A 107 -20.59 6.10 -1.37
C GLN A 107 -19.64 6.58 -2.47
N LEU A 108 -18.36 6.21 -2.40
CA LEU A 108 -17.38 6.56 -3.45
C LEU A 108 -17.78 5.94 -4.80
N LYS A 109 -18.08 4.64 -4.83
CA LYS A 109 -18.51 3.95 -6.07
C LYS A 109 -19.71 4.67 -6.72
N LYS A 110 -20.78 4.88 -5.95
CA LYS A 110 -22.00 5.57 -6.45
C LYS A 110 -21.72 6.99 -6.93
N CYS A 111 -20.81 7.70 -6.27
CA CYS A 111 -20.46 9.07 -6.64
C CYS A 111 -19.76 9.10 -8.00
N VAL A 112 -18.80 8.20 -8.23
CA VAL A 112 -18.05 8.14 -9.50
C VAL A 112 -18.92 7.63 -10.64
N GLU A 113 -19.75 6.60 -10.41
CA GLU A 113 -20.75 6.12 -11.39
C GLU A 113 -21.66 7.28 -11.84
N LYS A 114 -22.19 8.04 -10.88
CA LYS A 114 -23.03 9.22 -11.19
C LYS A 114 -22.30 10.29 -12.00
N PHE A 115 -20.99 10.46 -11.79
CA PHE A 115 -20.21 11.40 -12.60
C PHE A 115 -20.15 10.94 -14.06
N GLN A 116 -19.97 9.65 -14.33
CA GLN A 116 -19.91 9.11 -15.69
C GLN A 116 -21.26 9.24 -16.41
N ASP A 117 -22.33 9.03 -15.67
CA ASP A 117 -23.70 9.20 -16.18
C ASP A 117 -24.05 10.68 -16.41
N SER A 118 -23.27 11.59 -15.85
CA SER A 118 -23.43 13.03 -16.03
C SER A 118 -22.60 13.52 -17.21
N ASN A 119 -23.13 14.45 -18.01
CA ASN A 119 -22.37 15.15 -19.06
C ASN A 119 -21.30 16.12 -18.48
N MET A 120 -20.80 15.87 -17.27
CA MET A 120 -19.74 16.65 -16.64
C MET A 120 -18.40 16.35 -17.31
N THR A 121 -17.53 17.36 -17.33
CA THR A 121 -16.19 17.26 -17.92
C THR A 121 -15.14 17.13 -16.84
N GLN A 122 -14.06 16.43 -17.16
CA GLN A 122 -12.86 16.38 -16.33
C GLN A 122 -12.14 17.72 -16.38
N PHE A 123 -11.25 17.97 -15.41
CA PHE A 123 -10.44 19.19 -15.42
C PHE A 123 -9.57 19.29 -16.69
N ASN A 124 -9.31 20.53 -17.12
CA ASN A 124 -8.57 20.79 -18.35
C ASN A 124 -7.15 20.20 -18.29
N GLY A 125 -6.72 19.55 -19.37
CA GLY A 125 -5.40 18.93 -19.48
C GLY A 125 -5.26 17.55 -18.82
N SER A 126 -6.35 16.97 -18.28
CA SER A 126 -6.33 15.58 -17.81
C SER A 126 -5.94 14.63 -18.95
N THR A 127 -4.94 13.78 -18.70
CA THR A 127 -4.53 12.71 -19.62
C THR A 127 -5.20 11.36 -19.31
N CYS A 128 -5.95 11.27 -18.21
CA CYS A 128 -6.70 10.08 -17.85
C CYS A 128 -8.14 10.20 -18.36
N SER A 129 -8.69 9.16 -18.98
CA SER A 129 -10.12 9.13 -19.30
C SER A 129 -10.95 8.88 -18.04
N ALA A 130 -12.13 9.49 -17.97
CA ALA A 130 -13.05 9.32 -16.84
C ALA A 130 -13.34 7.83 -16.56
N SER A 131 -13.62 7.04 -17.60
CA SER A 131 -13.92 5.62 -17.48
C SER A 131 -12.76 4.79 -16.90
N ALA A 132 -11.50 5.10 -17.26
CA ALA A 132 -10.35 4.40 -16.69
C ALA A 132 -10.22 4.67 -15.17
N ILE A 133 -10.49 5.91 -14.75
CA ILE A 133 -10.46 6.28 -13.33
C ILE A 133 -11.57 5.59 -12.56
N GLU A 134 -12.79 5.56 -13.12
CA GLU A 134 -13.91 4.82 -12.55
C GLU A 134 -13.58 3.34 -12.34
N GLU A 135 -13.11 2.66 -13.39
CA GLU A 135 -12.81 1.23 -13.34
C GLU A 135 -11.80 0.91 -12.23
N VAL A 136 -10.72 1.70 -12.14
CA VAL A 136 -9.69 1.56 -11.10
C VAL A 136 -10.28 1.80 -9.71
N ILE A 137 -11.09 2.85 -9.54
CA ILE A 137 -11.71 3.17 -8.24
C ILE A 137 -12.67 2.05 -7.80
N ILE A 138 -13.61 1.64 -8.66
CA ILE A 138 -14.61 0.62 -8.34
C ILE A 138 -13.92 -0.70 -8.02
N THR A 139 -12.93 -1.11 -8.82
CA THR A 139 -12.16 -2.34 -8.60
C THR A 139 -11.45 -2.28 -7.24
N SER A 140 -10.79 -1.18 -6.92
CA SER A 140 -10.07 -1.00 -5.65
C SER A 140 -11.03 -1.07 -4.44
N MET A 141 -12.20 -0.44 -4.53
CA MET A 141 -13.21 -0.46 -3.46
C MET A 141 -13.84 -1.85 -3.27
N ASN A 142 -14.07 -2.59 -4.37
CA ASN A 142 -14.56 -3.97 -4.31
C ASN A 142 -13.52 -4.89 -3.65
N ILE A 143 -12.24 -4.73 -3.97
CA ILE A 143 -11.15 -5.48 -3.32
C ILE A 143 -11.09 -5.16 -1.82
N ALA A 144 -11.17 -3.89 -1.43
CA ALA A 144 -11.12 -3.48 -0.02
C ALA A 144 -12.29 -4.07 0.80
N THR A 145 -13.50 -4.00 0.26
CA THR A 145 -14.71 -4.52 0.92
C THR A 145 -14.77 -6.05 0.93
N LEU A 146 -14.32 -6.71 -0.14
CA LEU A 146 -14.19 -8.17 -0.19
C LEU A 146 -13.14 -8.64 0.81
N GLY A 147 -11.95 -8.04 0.82
CA GLY A 147 -10.86 -8.37 1.74
C GLY A 147 -11.31 -8.36 3.20
N LYS A 148 -12.03 -7.31 3.61
CA LYS A 148 -12.66 -7.25 4.95
C LYS A 148 -13.61 -8.41 5.23
N SER A 149 -14.37 -8.85 4.22
CA SER A 149 -15.38 -9.90 4.36
C SER A 149 -14.78 -11.30 4.47
N VAL A 150 -13.60 -11.51 3.87
CA VAL A 150 -12.86 -12.78 3.92
C VAL A 150 -11.73 -12.77 4.96
N GLY A 151 -11.67 -11.76 5.83
CA GLY A 151 -10.68 -11.67 6.90
C GLY A 151 -9.25 -11.35 6.45
N ILE A 152 -9.07 -10.80 5.24
CA ILE A 152 -7.76 -10.29 4.81
C ILE A 152 -7.47 -9.01 5.60
N PRO A 153 -6.33 -8.94 6.31
CA PRO A 153 -5.98 -7.77 7.08
C PRO A 153 -5.87 -6.56 6.17
N SER A 154 -6.60 -5.52 6.56
CA SER A 154 -6.63 -4.25 5.86
C SER A 154 -5.34 -3.46 5.99
N SER A 155 -4.24 -3.97 6.55
CA SER A 155 -2.99 -3.24 6.42
C SER A 155 -2.61 -3.24 4.94
N LEU A 156 -2.75 -2.09 4.26
CA LEU A 156 -1.89 -1.79 3.12
C LEU A 156 -0.49 -2.07 3.67
N PRO A 157 0.22 -3.05 3.15
CA PRO A 157 1.42 -3.50 3.80
C PRO A 157 2.39 -2.32 3.76
N ASN A 158 2.54 -1.68 4.92
CA ASN A 158 3.78 -1.03 5.25
C ASN A 158 4.87 -2.04 4.89
N THR A 159 5.94 -1.59 4.25
CA THR A 159 7.07 -2.45 3.88
C THR A 159 7.50 -3.33 5.07
N ARG A 160 7.32 -2.87 6.32
CA ARG A 160 7.49 -3.65 7.55
C ARG A 160 6.59 -4.89 7.68
N SER A 161 5.33 -4.80 7.31
CA SER A 161 4.36 -5.91 7.31
C SER A 161 4.58 -6.85 6.13
N TYR A 162 4.96 -6.32 4.95
CA TYR A 162 5.40 -7.15 3.83
C TYR A 162 6.69 -7.91 4.17
N THR A 163 7.69 -7.25 4.76
CA THR A 163 8.89 -7.94 5.23
C THR A 163 8.53 -8.92 6.33
N ALA A 164 7.66 -8.60 7.29
CA ALA A 164 7.28 -9.56 8.33
C ALA A 164 6.53 -10.78 7.77
N LEU A 165 5.65 -10.60 6.78
CA LEU A 165 4.95 -11.68 6.09
C LEU A 165 5.92 -12.52 5.25
N VAL A 166 6.77 -11.89 4.43
CA VAL A 166 7.78 -12.59 3.62
C VAL A 166 8.80 -13.28 4.51
N PHE A 167 9.26 -12.65 5.59
CA PHE A 167 10.22 -13.20 6.55
C PHE A 167 9.61 -14.32 7.38
N ASN A 168 8.33 -14.23 7.79
CA ASN A 168 7.63 -15.34 8.44
C ASN A 168 7.40 -16.50 7.47
N SER A 169 6.99 -16.24 6.23
CA SER A 169 6.87 -17.28 5.21
C SER A 169 8.21 -17.93 4.87
N PHE A 170 9.30 -17.15 4.78
CA PHE A 170 10.66 -17.67 4.60
C PHE A 170 11.14 -18.45 5.83
N MET A 171 10.85 -18.00 7.05
CA MET A 171 11.21 -18.71 8.29
C MET A 171 10.45 -20.01 8.45
N VAL A 172 9.16 -20.07 8.09
CA VAL A 172 8.39 -21.31 8.08
C VAL A 172 8.96 -22.31 7.06
N LEU A 173 9.41 -21.83 5.89
CA LEU A 173 10.07 -22.66 4.87
C LEU A 173 11.50 -23.10 5.27
N LEU A 174 12.26 -22.25 5.97
CA LEU A 174 13.63 -22.53 6.41
C LEU A 174 13.70 -23.37 7.68
N LEU A 175 12.70 -23.26 8.57
CA LEU A 175 12.63 -23.99 9.83
C LEU A 175 11.77 -25.26 9.75
N GLY A 176 11.16 -25.54 8.59
CA GLY A 176 10.54 -26.83 8.29
C GLY A 176 9.41 -27.24 9.24
N GLY A 177 8.46 -26.34 9.51
CA GLY A 177 7.33 -26.64 10.39
C GLY A 177 6.21 -27.40 9.69
N TRP A 178 6.15 -28.72 9.91
CA TRP A 178 4.92 -29.52 10.03
C TRP A 178 4.81 -29.98 11.49
#